data_AF-A0A5C3LHF2-F1
#
_entry.id   AF-A0A5C3LHF2-F1
#
_cell.length_a   1.000
_cell.length_b   1.000
_cell.length_c   1.000
_cell.angle_alpha   90.00
_cell.angle_beta   90.00
_cell.angle_gamma   90.00
#
_symmetry.space_group_name_H-M   'P 1'
#
loop_
_entity.id
_entity.type
_entity.pdbx_description
1 polymer ?
#
loop_
_entity_poly.entity_id
_entity_poly.type
_entity_poly.pdbx_seq_one_letter_code
_entity_poly.pdbx_strand_id
1 'polypeptide(L)'
;KHFVSLKVLSADASATSENDTIRHLKTRQKQNLRNLGVEYIVKVFNNFRIEDPNGTHACAMTELLRQSQEVQMDIEELYPDDRIPFGIRKKMIVQITRWISYFHNVESYMEVRSFFKTQPP
;
A
#
# COMPACT_ATOMS: atom_id res chain seq x y z
N LYS A 1 16.97 14.60 -6.00
CA LYS A 1 16.66 13.99 -4.67
C LYS A 1 15.18 13.59 -4.71
N HIS A 2 14.82 12.38 -4.29
CA HIS A 2 13.43 11.91 -4.25
C HIS A 2 13.08 11.54 -2.81
N PHE A 3 11.89 11.93 -2.35
CA PHE A 3 11.36 11.52 -1.04
C PHE A 3 10.78 10.12 -1.12
N VAL A 4 10.93 9.36 -0.04
CA VAL A 4 10.41 7.99 0.12
C VAL A 4 9.78 7.85 1.50
N SER A 5 8.87 6.90 1.65
CA SER A 5 8.40 6.48 2.97
C SER A 5 9.23 5.29 3.46
N LEU A 6 9.64 5.32 4.72
CA LEU A 6 10.37 4.23 5.37
C LEU A 6 9.48 3.64 6.46
N LYS A 7 9.08 2.38 6.28
CA LYS A 7 8.40 1.59 7.32
C LYS A 7 9.43 0.71 8.03
N VAL A 8 9.51 0.83 9.35
CA VAL A 8 10.35 0.00 10.22
C VAL A 8 9.43 -0.84 11.08
N LEU A 9 9.49 -2.17 10.95
CA LEU A 9 8.73 -3.08 11.81
C LEU A 9 9.46 -3.26 13.14
N SER A 10 8.72 -3.53 14.22
CA SER A 10 9.32 -3.99 15.48
C SER A 10 10.04 -5.33 15.26
N ALA A 11 11.00 -5.67 16.12
CA ALA A 11 11.74 -6.93 16.01
C ALA A 11 10.79 -8.15 16.03
N ASP A 12 9.77 -8.11 16.89
CA ASP A 12 8.75 -9.16 16.97
C ASP A 12 7.96 -9.29 15.67
N ALA A 13 7.49 -8.18 15.10
CA ALA A 13 6.77 -8.17 13.83
C ALA A 13 7.66 -8.52 12.62
N SER A 14 8.98 -8.47 12.78
CA SER A 14 9.93 -8.77 11.71
C SER A 14 10.17 -10.28 11.52
N ALA A 15 9.75 -11.08 12.50
CA ALA A 15 9.73 -12.54 12.44
C ALA A 15 8.41 -13.11 11.88
N THR A 16 7.42 -12.25 11.57
CA THR A 16 6.07 -12.66 11.16
C THR A 16 5.81 -12.52 9.65
N SER A 17 4.59 -12.86 9.26
CA SER A 17 4.05 -12.81 7.90
C SER A 17 4.19 -11.44 7.21
N GLU A 18 4.31 -10.34 7.95
CA GLU A 18 4.35 -9.00 7.35
C GLU A 18 5.62 -8.76 6.51
N ASN A 19 6.76 -9.29 6.94
CA ASN A 19 7.99 -9.22 6.14
C ASN A 19 7.90 -10.09 4.88
N ASP A 20 7.23 -11.23 4.96
CA ASP A 20 6.96 -12.09 3.82
C ASP A 20 6.00 -11.41 2.83
N THR A 21 4.98 -10.69 3.31
CA THR A 21 4.11 -9.82 2.51
C THR A 21 4.93 -8.81 1.71
N ILE A 22 5.82 -8.07 2.36
CA ILE A 22 6.64 -7.03 1.71
C ILE A 22 7.52 -7.65 0.62
N ARG A 23 8.14 -8.80 0.89
CA ARG A 23 8.99 -9.51 -0.06
C ARG A 23 8.19 -10.05 -1.25
N HIS A 24 7.01 -10.61 -0.98
CA HIS A 24 6.11 -11.14 -1.99
C HIS A 24 5.63 -10.01 -2.92
N LEU A 25 5.15 -8.91 -2.34
CA LEU A 25 4.71 -7.72 -3.07
C LEU A 25 5.79 -7.19 -4.01
N LYS A 26 7.01 -6.98 -3.50
CA LYS A 26 8.15 -6.50 -4.32
C LYS A 26 8.45 -7.43 -5.49
N THR A 27 8.38 -8.74 -5.27
CA THR A 27 8.67 -9.76 -6.30
C THR A 27 7.59 -9.76 -7.39
N ARG A 28 6.31 -9.73 -6.99
CA ARG A 28 5.18 -9.76 -7.91
C ARG A 28 5.01 -8.47 -8.70
N GLN A 29 5.32 -7.33 -8.09
CA GLN A 29 5.37 -6.04 -8.80
C GLN A 29 6.38 -6.08 -9.96
N LYS A 30 7.49 -6.81 -9.83
CA LYS A 30 8.46 -7.00 -10.93
C LYS A 30 7.95 -7.97 -12.00
N GLN A 31 7.21 -9.00 -11.62
CA GLN A 31 6.73 -10.04 -12.54
C GLN A 31 5.48 -9.64 -13.33
N ASN A 32 4.59 -8.83 -12.74
CA ASN A 32 3.27 -8.51 -13.29
C ASN A 32 3.12 -7.04 -13.69
N LEU A 33 4.15 -6.44 -14.29
CA LEU A 33 4.15 -5.02 -14.71
C LEU A 33 3.04 -4.66 -15.71
N ARG A 34 2.50 -5.64 -16.45
CA ARG A 34 1.41 -5.43 -17.44
C ARG A 34 0.00 -5.46 -16.84
N ASN A 35 -0.16 -5.82 -15.56
CA ASN A 35 -1.47 -5.87 -14.93
C ASN A 35 -1.91 -4.47 -14.48
N LEU A 36 -3.06 -4.01 -14.97
CA LEU A 36 -3.61 -2.68 -14.67
C LEU A 36 -3.88 -2.44 -13.18
N GLY A 37 -4.00 -3.47 -12.34
CA GLY A 37 -4.17 -3.30 -10.91
C GLY A 37 -2.88 -2.97 -10.15
N VAL A 38 -1.70 -3.20 -10.76
CA VAL A 38 -0.41 -2.92 -10.11
C VAL A 38 -0.22 -1.43 -9.82
N GLU A 39 -0.88 -0.56 -10.60
CA GLU A 39 -0.79 0.89 -10.46
C GLU A 39 -1.46 1.42 -9.19
N TYR A 40 -2.37 0.65 -8.58
CA TYR A 40 -3.09 1.01 -7.35
C TYR A 40 -2.48 0.35 -6.10
N ILE A 41 -1.28 -0.22 -6.24
CA ILE A 41 -0.52 -0.81 -5.14
C ILE A 41 0.64 0.12 -4.82
N VAL A 42 0.91 0.30 -3.54
CA VAL A 42 2.09 1.01 -3.09
C VAL A 42 3.35 0.33 -3.62
N LYS A 43 4.20 1.08 -4.31
CA LYS A 43 5.44 0.58 -4.89
C LYS A 43 6.47 0.35 -3.79
N VAL A 44 7.00 -0.88 -3.72
CA VAL A 44 8.09 -1.21 -2.82
C VAL A 44 9.42 -1.06 -3.57
N PHE A 45 10.20 -0.04 -3.20
CA PHE A 45 11.51 0.19 -3.81
C PHE A 45 12.55 -0.77 -3.26
N ASN A 46 12.59 -0.91 -1.94
CA ASN A 46 13.54 -1.78 -1.28
C ASN A 46 13.02 -2.38 0.02
N ASN A 47 13.65 -3.47 0.45
CA ASN A 47 13.46 -4.06 1.76
C ASN A 47 14.81 -4.57 2.27
N PHE A 48 15.09 -4.35 3.56
CA PHE A 48 16.35 -4.70 4.21
C PHE A 48 16.12 -4.95 5.70
N ARG A 49 17.14 -5.42 6.40
CA ARG A 49 17.09 -5.67 7.86
C ARG A 49 18.11 -4.79 8.57
N ILE A 50 17.74 -4.29 9.74
CA ILE A 50 18.64 -3.60 10.69
C ILE A 50 18.67 -4.43 11.96
N GLU A 51 19.85 -4.61 12.55
CA GLU A 51 20.00 -5.23 13.86
C GLU A 51 20.31 -4.17 14.90
N ASP A 52 19.62 -4.25 16.04
CA ASP A 52 19.85 -3.42 17.21
C ASP A 52 19.78 -4.28 18.50
N PRO A 53 19.98 -3.72 19.69
CA PRO A 53 19.87 -4.47 20.95
C PRO A 53 18.47 -5.07 21.22
N ASN A 54 17.42 -4.57 20.56
CA ASN A 54 16.05 -5.07 20.67
C ASN A 54 15.75 -6.20 19.66
N GLY A 55 16.65 -6.44 18.70
CA GLY A 55 16.60 -7.55 17.77
C GLY A 55 16.72 -7.12 16.31
N THR A 56 16.19 -7.94 15.41
CA THR A 56 16.25 -7.69 13.96
C THR A 56 14.97 -7.04 13.46
N HIS A 57 15.09 -5.84 12.90
CA HIS A 57 14.00 -5.04 12.35
C HIS A 57 13.95 -5.14 10.82
N ALA A 58 12.83 -5.59 10.28
CA ALA A 58 12.54 -5.57 8.85
C ALA A 58 12.09 -4.16 8.44
N CYS A 59 12.72 -3.63 7.40
CA CYS A 59 12.50 -2.29 6.89
C CYS A 59 12.03 -2.34 5.44
N ALA A 60 11.07 -1.48 5.07
CA ALA A 60 10.59 -1.31 3.71
C ALA A 60 10.64 0.15 3.28
N MET A 61 11.27 0.40 2.13
CA MET A 61 11.23 1.69 1.46
C MET A 61 10.14 1.65 0.39
N THR A 62 9.15 2.53 0.50
CA THR A 62 8.02 2.62 -0.43
C THR A 62 7.90 4.01 -1.03
N GLU A 63 7.05 4.14 -2.05
CA GLU A 63 6.61 5.48 -2.47
C GLU A 63 5.98 6.24 -1.30
N LEU A 64 6.19 7.55 -1.30
CA LEU A 64 5.57 8.43 -0.32
C LEU A 64 4.10 8.62 -0.72
N LEU A 65 3.20 8.17 0.14
CA LEU A 65 1.77 8.39 0.02
C LEU A 65 1.32 9.40 1.06
N ARG A 66 0.21 10.07 0.77
CA ARG A 66 -0.51 10.84 1.78
C ARG A 66 -1.03 9.88 2.85
N GLN A 67 -1.02 10.33 4.10
CA GLN A 67 -1.55 9.50 5.18
C GLN A 67 -3.05 9.31 4.99
N SER A 68 -3.57 8.12 5.34
CA SER A 68 -5.00 7.83 5.19
C SER A 68 -5.88 8.81 5.97
N GLN A 69 -5.38 9.31 7.10
CA GLN A 69 -6.06 10.32 7.91
C GLN A 69 -6.13 11.68 7.20
N GLU A 70 -5.08 12.09 6.50
CA GLU A 70 -5.11 13.31 5.67
C GLU A 70 -6.12 13.17 4.53
N VAL A 71 -6.16 12.01 3.87
CA VAL A 71 -7.14 11.75 2.80
C VAL A 71 -8.57 11.77 3.35
N GLN A 72 -8.79 11.23 4.55
CA GLN A 72 -10.09 11.27 5.21
C GLN A 72 -10.50 12.71 5.56
N MET A 73 -9.60 13.50 6.13
CA MET A 73 -9.86 14.90 6.45
C MET A 73 -10.22 15.71 5.19
N ASP A 74 -9.51 15.52 4.09
CA ASP A 74 -9.84 16.16 2.81
C ASP A 74 -11.25 15.77 2.32
N ILE A 75 -11.64 14.49 2.47
CA ILE A 75 -12.97 14.02 2.07
C ILE A 75 -14.05 14.68 2.93
N GLU A 76 -13.84 14.75 4.24
CA GLU A 76 -14.76 15.39 5.18
C GLU A 76 -14.85 16.91 4.93
N GLU A 77 -13.75 17.57 4.58
CA GLU A 77 -13.72 18.99 4.21
C GLU A 77 -14.43 19.26 2.88
N LEU A 78 -14.15 18.46 1.85
CA LEU A 78 -14.73 18.64 0.52
C LEU A 78 -16.20 18.20 0.44
N TYR A 79 -16.60 17.24 1.28
CA TYR A 79 -17.94 16.64 1.29
C TYR A 79 -18.48 16.53 2.72
N PRO A 80 -18.80 17.67 3.38
CA PRO A 80 -19.21 17.70 4.79
C PRO A 80 -20.52 16.97 5.09
N ASP A 81 -21.36 16.73 4.08
CA ASP A 81 -22.59 15.93 4.20
C ASP A 81 -22.37 14.44 3.86
N ASP A 82 -21.12 13.98 3.76
CA ASP A 82 -20.71 12.65 3.28
C ASP A 82 -21.17 12.31 1.84
N ARG A 83 -21.60 13.34 1.09
CA ARG A 83 -22.12 13.20 -0.27
C ARG A 83 -21.01 13.33 -1.31
N ILE A 84 -20.12 12.35 -1.35
CA ILE A 84 -19.11 12.25 -2.42
C ILE A 84 -19.81 12.16 -3.79
N PRO A 85 -19.53 13.01 -4.79
CA PRO A 85 -20.15 12.95 -6.11
C PRO A 85 -20.08 11.55 -6.73
N PHE A 86 -21.16 11.14 -7.39
CA PHE A 86 -21.27 9.79 -7.97
C PHE A 86 -20.10 9.46 -8.92
N GLY A 87 -19.67 10.43 -9.75
CA GLY A 87 -18.54 10.25 -10.65
C GLY A 87 -17.23 9.91 -9.93
N ILE A 88 -17.00 10.51 -8.76
CA ILE A 88 -15.79 10.28 -7.94
C ILE A 88 -15.88 8.91 -7.28
N ARG A 89 -17.02 8.56 -6.67
CA ARG A 89 -17.24 7.22 -6.10
C ARG A 89 -17.04 6.12 -7.14
N LYS A 90 -17.57 6.30 -8.35
CA LYS A 90 -17.40 5.35 -9.45
C LYS A 90 -15.92 5.16 -9.81
N LYS A 91 -15.14 6.23 -9.87
CA LYS A 91 -13.68 6.15 -10.09
C LYS A 91 -13.00 5.37 -8.96
N MET A 92 -13.27 5.70 -7.70
CA MET A 92 -12.71 5.00 -6.53
C MET A 92 -13.00 3.49 -6.56
N ILE A 93 -14.25 3.11 -6.82
CA ILE A 93 -14.65 1.70 -6.93
C ILE A 93 -13.84 0.98 -8.00
N VAL A 94 -13.66 1.59 -9.18
CA VAL A 94 -12.84 1.00 -10.26
C VAL A 94 -11.38 0.78 -9.81
N GLN A 95 -10.78 1.75 -9.11
CA GLN A 95 -9.42 1.61 -8.59
C GLN A 95 -9.33 0.44 -7.58
N ILE A 96 -10.27 0.38 -6.63
CA ILE A 96 -10.34 -0.70 -5.62
C ILE A 96 -10.55 -2.06 -6.30
N THR A 97 -11.46 -2.17 -7.26
CA THR A 97 -11.72 -3.45 -7.94
C THR A 97 -10.51 -3.92 -8.75
N ARG A 98 -9.80 -3.03 -9.43
CA ARG A 98 -8.56 -3.37 -10.16
C ARG A 98 -7.47 -3.83 -9.19
N TRP A 99 -7.33 -3.14 -8.07
CA TRP A 99 -6.43 -3.53 -6.99
C TRP A 99 -6.76 -4.92 -6.44
N ILE A 100 -8.01 -5.17 -6.03
CA ILE A 100 -8.47 -6.49 -5.55
C ILE A 100 -8.21 -7.56 -6.62
N SER A 101 -8.51 -7.27 -7.89
CA SER A 101 -8.27 -8.21 -8.98
C SER A 101 -6.80 -8.55 -9.16
N TYR A 102 -5.89 -7.57 -9.03
CA TYR A 102 -4.46 -7.86 -8.99
C TYR A 102 -4.12 -8.77 -7.82
N PHE A 103 -4.61 -8.46 -6.62
CA PHE A 103 -4.33 -9.27 -5.42
C PHE A 103 -4.86 -10.69 -5.52
N HIS A 104 -6.09 -10.89 -5.98
CA HIS A 104 -6.68 -12.22 -6.14
C HIS A 104 -5.95 -13.06 -7.21
N ASN A 105 -5.38 -12.41 -8.22
CA ASN A 105 -4.53 -13.09 -9.20
C ASN A 105 -3.11 -13.35 -8.68
N VAL A 106 -2.74 -12.76 -7.55
CA VAL A 106 -1.37 -12.76 -7.02
C VAL A 106 -1.23 -13.61 -5.74
N GLU A 107 -2.24 -13.70 -4.87
CA GLU A 107 -2.27 -14.64 -3.74
C GLU A 107 -3.64 -14.79 -3.04
N SER A 108 -3.85 -15.98 -2.45
CA SER A 108 -4.93 -16.33 -1.53
C SER A 108 -4.58 -15.82 -0.12
N TYR A 109 -5.41 -14.94 0.45
CA TYR A 109 -5.35 -14.46 1.84
C TYR A 109 -4.12 -13.60 2.23
N MET A 110 -4.28 -12.27 2.18
CA MET A 110 -3.48 -11.33 2.98
C MET A 110 -4.32 -10.16 3.48
N GLU A 111 -3.95 -9.61 4.63
CA GLU A 111 -4.51 -8.37 5.20
C GLU A 111 -3.97 -7.15 4.43
N VAL A 112 -4.68 -6.77 3.36
CA VAL A 112 -4.15 -5.83 2.34
C VAL A 112 -4.32 -4.34 2.67
N ARG A 113 -4.79 -3.99 3.88
CA ARG A 113 -5.21 -2.61 4.21
C ARG A 113 -4.09 -1.57 4.08
N SER A 114 -2.82 -1.96 4.20
CA SER A 114 -1.68 -1.04 4.22
C SER A 114 -1.02 -0.78 2.86
N PHE A 115 -1.47 -1.44 1.78
CA PHE A 115 -0.79 -1.38 0.48
C PHE A 115 -1.65 -0.83 -0.68
N PHE A 116 -2.91 -0.47 -0.44
CA PHE A 116 -3.74 0.21 -1.43
C PHE A 116 -3.40 1.70 -1.49
N LYS A 117 -3.35 2.28 -2.68
CA LYS A 117 -3.30 3.73 -2.86
C LYS A 117 -4.46 4.21 -3.73
N THR A 118 -5.09 5.29 -3.29
CA THR A 118 -6.06 6.04 -4.10
C THR A 118 -5.32 7.10 -4.92
N GLN A 119 -5.69 7.25 -6.18
CA GLN A 119 -5.29 8.39 -6.98
C GLN A 119 -6.42 9.43 -6.99
N PRO A 120 -6.12 10.72 -6.78
CA PRO A 120 -7.12 11.77 -6.95
C PRO A 120 -7.65 11.79 -8.40
N PRO A 121 -8.90 12.24 -8.60
CA PRO A 121 -9.59 12.21 -9.89
C PRO A 121 -8.99 13.13 -10.96
#